data_AF-A0A0K1F4N6-F1
#
_entry.id   AF-A0A0K1F4N6-F1
#
_cell.length_a   1.000
_cell.length_b   1.000
_cell.length_c   1.000
_cell.angle_alpha   90.00
_cell.angle_beta   90.00
_cell.angle_gamma   90.00
#
_symmetry.space_group_name_H-M   'P 1'
#
loop_
_entity.id
_entity.type
_entity.pdbx_description
1 polymer ?
#
loop_
_entity_poly.entity_id
_entity_poly.type
_entity_poly.pdbx_seq_one_letter_code
_entity_poly.pdbx_strand_id
1 'polypeptide(L)'
;MRVLTETEAYEEERFPETSRMKRRLRETEEGREDMGSVIEEIRAEGIAEGKLETLVRLVRDGLVSVQDAATSVGVDADEIRRALAAEG
;
A
#
# COMPACT_ATOMS: atom_id res chain seq x y z
N MET A 1 -6.19 23.19 -16.62
CA MET A 1 -6.10 22.32 -15.44
C MET A 1 -5.09 22.91 -14.44
N ARG A 2 -5.38 24.08 -13.84
CA ARG A 2 -4.45 24.78 -12.91
C ARG A 2 -4.68 24.44 -11.43
N VAL A 3 -5.87 23.93 -11.09
CA VAL A 3 -6.32 23.67 -9.71
C VAL A 3 -5.47 22.61 -8.98
N LEU A 4 -4.85 21.68 -9.72
CA LEU A 4 -4.07 20.58 -9.14
C LEU A 4 -2.55 20.87 -9.07
N THR A 5 -2.07 21.91 -9.76
CA THR A 5 -0.64 22.16 -9.95
C THR A 5 -0.13 23.40 -9.21
N GLU A 6 -1.01 24.36 -8.89
CA GLU A 6 -0.64 25.59 -8.18
C GLU A 6 -0.96 25.45 -6.68
N THR A 7 0.04 25.65 -5.82
CA THR A 7 -0.08 25.54 -4.36
C THR A 7 -1.13 26.48 -3.75
N GLU A 8 -1.42 27.60 -4.43
CA GLU A 8 -2.38 28.62 -4.03
C GLU A 8 -3.78 28.43 -4.64
N ALA A 9 -4.00 27.40 -5.47
CA ALA A 9 -5.30 27.18 -6.10
C ALA A 9 -6.38 26.61 -5.15
N TYR A 10 -5.98 26.17 -3.96
CA TYR A 10 -6.89 25.86 -2.87
C TYR A 10 -7.19 27.16 -2.12
N GLU A 11 -8.15 27.94 -2.62
CA GLU A 11 -8.64 29.13 -1.92
C GLU A 11 -9.13 28.74 -0.52
N GLU A 12 -8.47 29.24 0.53
CA GLU A 12 -8.91 29.06 1.92
C GLU A 12 -10.35 29.53 2.14
N GLU A 13 -10.81 30.51 1.37
CA GLU A 13 -12.18 31.02 1.43
C GLU A 13 -13.20 30.02 0.86
N ARG A 14 -12.82 29.21 -0.13
CA ARG A 14 -13.72 28.23 -0.77
C ARG A 14 -13.70 26.88 -0.08
N PHE A 15 -12.56 26.45 0.46
CA PHE A 15 -12.39 25.15 1.10
C PHE A 15 -11.61 25.27 2.41
N PRO A 16 -12.15 25.98 3.42
CA PRO A 16 -11.42 26.29 4.65
C PRO A 16 -10.96 25.04 5.39
N GLU A 17 -11.79 23.99 5.45
CA GLU A 17 -11.48 22.77 6.19
C GLU A 17 -10.43 21.91 5.48
N THR A 18 -10.60 21.66 4.17
CA THR A 18 -9.66 20.87 3.37
C THR A 18 -8.30 21.55 3.28
N SER A 19 -8.27 22.88 3.09
CA SER A 19 -7.03 23.66 3.05
C SER A 19 -6.29 23.62 4.39
N ARG A 20 -7.00 23.73 5.52
CA ARG A 20 -6.41 23.57 6.87
C ARG A 20 -5.83 22.17 7.07
N MET A 21 -6.56 21.12 6.70
CA MET A 21 -6.09 19.74 6.85
C MET A 21 -4.84 19.48 5.99
N LYS A 22 -4.84 19.93 4.73
CA LYS A 22 -3.68 19.81 3.85
C LYS A 22 -2.45 20.52 4.41
N ARG A 23 -2.64 21.73 4.98
CA ARG A 23 -1.57 22.47 5.66
C ARG A 23 -1.05 21.68 6.86
N ARG A 24 -1.94 21.18 7.72
CA ARG A 24 -1.57 20.36 8.89
C ARG A 24 -0.67 19.21 8.46
N LEU A 25 -1.15 18.35 7.56
CA LEU A 25 -0.43 17.16 7.06
C LEU A 25 0.94 17.50 6.44
N ARG A 26 1.09 18.68 5.83
CA ARG A 26 2.33 19.07 5.13
C ARG A 26 3.34 19.81 6.01
N GLU A 27 2.86 20.66 6.90
CA GLU A 27 3.68 21.68 7.57
C GLU A 27 3.92 21.39 9.05
N THR A 28 3.00 20.71 9.75
CA THR A 28 3.18 20.36 11.16
C THR A 28 3.99 19.08 11.32
N GLU A 29 4.60 18.91 12.50
CA GLU A 29 5.35 17.68 12.83
C GLU A 29 4.42 16.48 12.94
N GLU A 30 3.30 16.62 13.68
CA GLU A 30 2.22 15.63 13.76
C GLU A 30 1.71 15.21 12.38
N GLY A 31 1.53 16.17 11.46
CA GLY A 31 1.10 15.89 10.10
C GLY A 31 2.11 15.06 9.31
N ARG A 32 3.41 15.31 9.50
CA ARG A 32 4.47 14.50 8.88
C ARG A 32 4.55 13.10 9.46
N GLU A 33 4.32 12.96 10.77
CA GLU A 33 4.25 11.66 11.45
C GLU A 33 3.07 10.83 10.94
N ASP A 34 1.88 11.41 10.87
CA ASP A 34 0.68 10.77 10.31
C ASP A 34 0.95 10.27 8.88
N MET A 35 1.49 11.15 8.02
CA MET A 35 1.81 10.80 6.63
C MET A 35 2.92 9.74 6.56
N GLY A 36 3.92 9.81 7.43
CA GLY A 36 4.99 8.82 7.51
C GLY A 36 4.46 7.44 7.88
N SER A 37 3.56 7.35 8.86
CA SER A 37 2.92 6.10 9.26
C SER A 37 2.15 5.45 8.10
N VAL A 38 1.36 6.24 7.36
CA VAL A 38 0.62 5.74 6.18
C VAL A 38 1.57 5.23 5.09
N ILE A 39 2.71 5.92 4.87
CA ILE A 39 3.71 5.47 3.89
C ILE A 39 4.35 4.13 4.32
N GLU A 40 4.68 3.97 5.59
CA GLU A 40 5.26 2.72 6.09
C GLU A 40 4.26 1.55 6.07
N GLU A 41 2.97 1.82 6.32
CA GLU A 41 1.89 0.83 6.16
C GLU A 41 1.78 0.37 4.69
N ILE A 42 1.66 1.31 3.75
CA ILE A 42 1.60 1.01 2.31
C ILE A 42 2.85 0.26 1.86
N ARG A 43 4.03 0.63 2.37
CA ARG A 43 5.28 -0.08 2.07
C ARG A 43 5.24 -1.52 2.60
N ALA A 44 4.78 -1.74 3.83
CA ALA A 44 4.69 -3.07 4.42
C ALA A 44 3.73 -3.96 3.64
N GLU A 45 2.55 -3.44 3.27
CA GLU A 45 1.58 -4.11 2.42
C GLU A 45 2.17 -4.47 1.05
N GLY A 46 2.81 -3.51 0.37
CA GLY A 46 3.44 -3.76 -0.93
C GLY A 46 4.58 -4.79 -0.88
N ILE A 47 5.35 -4.83 0.20
CA ILE A 47 6.37 -5.88 0.41
C ILE A 47 5.71 -7.25 0.61
N ALA A 48 4.62 -7.31 1.38
CA ALA A 48 3.89 -8.55 1.61
C ALA A 48 3.26 -9.09 0.32
N GLU A 49 2.60 -8.22 -0.45
CA GLU A 49 2.01 -8.55 -1.75
C GLU A 49 3.06 -9.05 -2.75
N GLY A 50 4.18 -8.32 -2.90
CA GLY A 50 5.26 -8.73 -3.81
C GLY A 50 5.94 -10.05 -3.43
N LYS A 51 6.04 -10.34 -2.12
CA LYS A 51 6.52 -11.65 -1.63
C LYS A 51 5.54 -12.76 -1.98
N LEU A 52 4.24 -12.52 -1.79
CA LEU A 52 3.19 -13.48 -2.12
C LEU A 52 3.19 -13.78 -3.62
N GLU A 53 3.21 -12.76 -4.49
CA GLU A 53 3.30 -12.92 -5.95
C GLU A 53 4.53 -13.74 -6.36
N THR A 54 5.69 -13.41 -5.80
CA THR A 54 6.93 -14.15 -6.08
C THR A 54 6.82 -15.62 -5.68
N LEU A 55 6.27 -15.91 -4.50
CA LEU A 55 6.08 -17.28 -4.03
C LEU A 55 5.06 -18.06 -4.86
N VAL A 56 3.95 -17.44 -5.25
CA VAL A 56 2.95 -18.04 -6.13
C VAL A 56 3.58 -18.48 -7.45
N ARG A 57 4.43 -17.63 -8.05
CA ARG A 57 5.19 -18.01 -9.25
C ARG A 57 6.12 -19.19 -9.00
N LEU A 58 6.87 -19.20 -7.89
CA LEU A 58 7.76 -20.32 -7.55
C LEU A 58 7.01 -21.64 -7.31
N VAL A 59 5.80 -21.58 -6.73
CA VAL A 59 4.93 -22.74 -6.57
C VAL A 59 4.42 -23.23 -7.92
N ARG A 60 4.03 -22.32 -8.82
CA ARG A 60 3.64 -22.67 -10.20
C ARG A 60 4.77 -23.36 -10.95
N ASP A 61 5.99 -22.86 -10.79
CA ASP A 61 7.19 -23.43 -11.42
C ASP A 61 7.60 -24.77 -10.78
N GLY A 62 6.91 -25.22 -9.74
CA GLY A 62 7.17 -26.48 -9.04
C GLY A 62 8.42 -26.45 -8.15
N LEU A 63 8.98 -25.27 -7.89
CA LEU A 63 10.20 -25.09 -7.10
C LEU A 63 9.95 -25.09 -5.60
N VAL A 64 8.74 -24.73 -5.17
CA VAL A 64 8.33 -24.61 -3.77
C VAL A 64 6.97 -25.27 -3.59
N SER A 65 6.73 -25.92 -2.44
CA SER A 65 5.41 -26.46 -2.12
C SER A 65 4.45 -25.35 -1.67
N VAL A 66 3.14 -25.56 -1.87
CA VAL A 66 2.09 -24.64 -1.35
C VAL A 66 2.25 -24.41 0.15
N GLN A 67 2.63 -25.46 0.90
CA GLN A 67 2.73 -25.39 2.35
C GLN A 67 3.95 -24.58 2.82
N ASP A 68 5.09 -24.72 2.13
CA ASP A 68 6.30 -23.97 2.43
C ASP A 68 6.13 -22.48 2.09
N ALA A 69 5.48 -22.18 0.95
CA ALA A 69 5.14 -20.82 0.57
C ALA A 69 4.22 -20.16 1.61
N ALA A 70 3.16 -20.85 2.03
CA ALA A 70 2.23 -20.35 3.04
C ALA A 70 2.92 -20.06 4.38
N THR A 71 3.77 -20.99 4.84
CA THR A 71 4.57 -20.82 6.06
C THR A 71 5.54 -19.65 5.95
N SER A 72 6.13 -19.42 4.77
CA SER A 72 7.10 -18.35 4.54
C SER A 72 6.52 -16.94 4.65
N VAL A 73 5.24 -16.73 4.31
CA VAL A 73 4.56 -15.43 4.44
C VAL A 73 3.56 -15.39 5.60
N GLY A 74 3.42 -16.49 6.34
CA GLY A 74 2.53 -16.58 7.50
C GLY A 74 1.04 -16.59 7.16
N VAL A 75 0.68 -17.04 5.96
CA VAL A 75 -0.71 -17.13 5.48
C VAL A 75 -1.19 -18.58 5.46
N ASP A 76 -2.49 -18.78 5.24
CA ASP A 76 -3.05 -20.13 5.08
C ASP A 76 -2.73 -20.68 3.68
N ALA A 77 -2.55 -22.01 3.59
CA ALA A 77 -2.29 -22.68 2.31
C ALA A 77 -3.41 -22.46 1.27
N ASP A 78 -4.66 -22.29 1.69
CA ASP A 78 -5.77 -21.95 0.81
C ASP A 78 -5.62 -20.54 0.20
N GLU A 79 -4.93 -19.63 0.86
CA GLU A 79 -4.64 -18.30 0.30
C GLU A 79 -3.70 -18.41 -0.91
N ILE A 80 -2.64 -19.22 -0.78
CA ILE A 80 -1.75 -19.55 -1.89
C ILE A 80 -2.53 -20.24 -3.03
N ARG A 81 -3.42 -21.18 -2.72
CA ARG A 81 -4.25 -21.87 -3.72
C ARG A 81 -5.19 -20.92 -4.46
N ARG A 82 -5.81 -19.98 -3.75
CA ARG A 82 -6.66 -18.95 -4.35
C ARG A 82 -5.87 -18.03 -5.27
N ALA A 83 -4.69 -17.58 -4.85
CA ALA A 83 -3.83 -16.74 -5.68
C ALA A 83 -3.36 -17.47 -6.95
N LEU A 84 -2.95 -18.73 -6.83
CA LEU A 84 -2.60 -19.58 -7.98
C LEU A 84 -3.75 -19.71 -8.99
N ALA A 85 -4.98 -19.85 -8.51
CA ALA A 85 -6.17 -19.99 -9.34
C ALA A 85 -6.61 -18.67 -10.01
N ALA A 86 -6.29 -17.51 -9.42
CA ALA A 86 -6.61 -16.20 -9.96
C ALA A 86 -5.68 -15.75 -11.10
N GLU A 87 -4.47 -16.33 -11.18
CA GLU A 87 -3.47 -16.04 -12.22
C GLU A 87 -3.55 -16.97 -13.44
N GLY A 88 -4.52 -17.89 -13.50
CA GLY A 88 -4.77 -18.80 -14.63
C GLY A 88 -5.85 -18.28 -15.58
#